data_AF-A0A5P9F8W9-F1
#
_entry.id   AF-A0A5P9F8W9-F1
#
_cell.length_a   1.000
_cell.length_b   1.000
_cell.length_c   1.000
_cell.angle_alpha   90.00
_cell.angle_beta   90.00
_cell.angle_gamma   90.00
#
_symmetry.space_group_name_H-M   'P 1'
#
loop_
_entity.id
_entity.type
_entity.pdbx_description
1 polymer ?
#
loop_
_entity_poly.entity_id
_entity_poly.type
_entity_poly.pdbx_seq_one_letter_code
_entity_poly.pdbx_strand_id
1 'polypeptide(L)'
;MAEQRIIIEMGMGNDLHGMDYTKACARAIEDALRHSSLPLFTVTGLSHKEMRVQVTVAVQEPEKVDVDALSADLPRGRAEVRAVFGGLNVPAGGETIVIAQASVEAFVPDQTGAWRLKS
;
A
#
# COMPACT_ATOMS: atom_id res chain seq x y z
N MET A 1 12.34 6.97 -17.61
CA MET A 1 12.51 5.54 -17.90
C MET A 1 11.18 4.85 -17.66
N ALA A 2 10.85 3.81 -18.42
CA ALA A 2 9.68 3.00 -18.10
C ALA A 2 9.94 2.26 -16.78
N GLU A 3 8.98 2.29 -15.88
CA GLU A 3 9.01 1.52 -14.62
C GLU A 3 8.17 0.24 -14.82
N GLN A 4 8.55 -0.84 -14.15
CA GLN A 4 7.84 -2.11 -14.17
C GLN A 4 7.40 -2.50 -12.75
N ARG A 5 6.18 -3.02 -12.64
CA ARG A 5 5.64 -3.52 -11.37
C ARG A 5 6.32 -4.84 -11.01
N ILE A 6 6.82 -4.94 -9.78
CA ILE A 6 7.50 -6.16 -9.30
C ILE A 6 6.66 -6.97 -8.32
N ILE A 7 5.77 -6.33 -7.57
CA ILE A 7 4.89 -6.99 -6.61
C ILE A 7 3.62 -6.16 -6.39
N ILE A 8 2.55 -6.85 -6.00
CA ILE A 8 1.33 -6.29 -5.44
C ILE A 8 1.13 -6.97 -4.08
N GLU A 9 1.15 -6.18 -3.01
CA GLU A 9 0.88 -6.65 -1.65
C GLU A 9 -0.49 -6.12 -1.24
N MET A 10 -1.34 -7.00 -0.70
CA MET A 10 -2.73 -6.69 -0.38
C MET A 10 -2.95 -6.89 1.11
N GLY A 11 -3.77 -6.03 1.70
CA GLY A 11 -4.08 -6.09 3.12
C GLY A 11 -5.46 -5.57 3.47
N MET A 12 -5.88 -5.86 4.69
CA MET A 12 -7.15 -5.40 5.26
C MET A 12 -6.91 -4.73 6.60
N GLY A 13 -7.67 -3.68 6.88
CA GLY A 13 -7.65 -2.96 8.15
C GLY A 13 -9.05 -2.58 8.58
N ASN A 14 -9.24 -2.33 9.87
CA ASN A 14 -10.53 -1.94 10.40
C ASN A 14 -10.40 -0.85 11.46
N ASP A 15 -11.47 -0.08 11.62
CA ASP A 15 -11.71 0.73 12.81
C ASP A 15 -13.08 0.37 13.39
N LEU A 16 -13.09 -0.09 14.64
CA LEU A 16 -14.26 -0.75 15.22
C LEU A 16 -15.27 0.24 15.84
N HIS A 17 -14.82 1.43 16.23
CA HIS A 17 -15.60 2.33 17.12
C HIS A 17 -15.54 3.81 16.75
N GLY A 18 -14.65 4.24 15.85
CA GLY A 18 -14.39 5.66 15.61
C GLY A 18 -14.92 6.19 14.28
N MET A 19 -15.35 5.31 13.37
CA MET A 19 -15.55 5.68 11.96
C MET A 19 -14.32 6.37 11.36
N ASP A 20 -13.13 6.00 11.85
CA ASP A 20 -11.86 6.59 11.42
C ASP A 20 -11.34 5.85 10.20
N TYR A 21 -11.68 6.39 9.02
CA TYR A 21 -11.26 5.87 7.73
C TYR A 21 -9.74 5.88 7.56
N THR A 22 -9.05 6.92 8.03
CA THR A 22 -7.59 7.01 7.94
C THR A 22 -6.93 5.89 8.74
N LYS A 23 -7.38 5.65 9.97
CA LYS A 23 -6.85 4.57 10.82
C LYS A 23 -7.13 3.18 10.25
N ALA A 24 -8.32 2.95 9.70
CA ALA A 24 -8.64 1.69 9.03
C ALA A 24 -7.72 1.46 7.82
N CYS A 25 -7.50 2.49 7.00
CA CYS A 25 -6.57 2.46 5.86
C CYS A 25 -5.11 2.23 6.29
N ALA A 26 -4.64 2.91 7.34
CA ALA A 26 -3.28 2.71 7.87
C ALA A 26 -3.04 1.26 8.28
N ARG A 27 -4.01 0.65 8.97
CA ARG A 27 -3.98 -0.77 9.34
C ARG A 27 -3.96 -1.69 8.12
N ALA A 28 -4.72 -1.37 7.07
CA ALA A 28 -4.72 -2.16 5.84
C ALA A 28 -3.37 -2.12 5.11
N ILE A 29 -2.72 -0.96 5.09
CA ILE A 29 -1.37 -0.79 4.53
C ILE A 29 -0.35 -1.55 5.38
N GLU A 30 -0.43 -1.46 6.70
CA GLU A 30 0.46 -2.18 7.61
C GLU A 30 0.32 -3.71 7.45
N ASP A 31 -0.91 -4.21 7.36
CA ASP A 31 -1.21 -5.61 7.09
C ASP A 31 -0.59 -6.08 5.76
N ALA A 32 -0.71 -5.28 4.71
CA ALA A 32 -0.10 -5.58 3.41
C ALA A 32 1.45 -5.69 3.49
N LEU A 33 2.10 -4.77 4.22
CA LEU A 33 3.56 -4.66 4.27
C LEU A 33 4.26 -5.65 5.22
N ARG A 34 3.53 -6.27 6.15
CA ARG A 34 4.14 -7.12 7.20
C ARG A 34 4.30 -8.59 6.84
N HIS A 35 3.76 -9.02 5.71
CA HIS A 35 3.77 -10.44 5.30
C HIS A 35 4.94 -10.81 4.39
N SER A 36 5.70 -9.83 3.88
CA SER A 36 6.81 -10.07 2.97
C SER A 36 8.07 -9.32 3.38
N SER A 37 9.21 -9.78 2.85
CA SER A 37 10.47 -9.05 2.87
C SER A 37 11.02 -9.03 1.45
N LEU A 38 11.51 -7.88 1.00
CA LEU A 38 12.06 -7.68 -0.34
C LEU A 38 13.59 -7.53 -0.27
N PRO A 39 14.37 -8.63 -0.18
CA PRO A 39 15.84 -8.57 -0.23
C PRO A 39 16.38 -8.16 -1.62
N LEU A 40 15.49 -7.97 -2.61
CA LEU A 40 15.79 -7.61 -3.99
C LEU A 40 16.80 -6.46 -4.11
N PHE A 41 16.66 -5.40 -3.32
CA PHE A 41 17.53 -4.21 -3.39
C PHE A 41 18.99 -4.53 -3.06
N THR A 42 19.22 -5.40 -2.08
CA THR A 42 20.58 -5.84 -1.72
C THR A 42 21.19 -6.72 -2.80
N VAL A 43 20.37 -7.57 -3.45
CA VAL A 43 20.84 -8.51 -4.48
C VAL A 43 21.11 -7.82 -5.82
N THR A 44 20.25 -6.86 -6.17
CA THR A 44 20.30 -6.18 -7.48
C THR A 44 21.17 -4.93 -7.48
N GLY A 45 21.51 -4.40 -6.30
CA GLY A 45 22.19 -3.11 -6.16
C GLY A 45 21.30 -1.90 -6.45
N LEU A 46 20.00 -2.11 -6.71
CA LEU A 46 19.05 -1.02 -6.91
C LEU A 46 18.89 -0.20 -5.63
N SER A 47 18.80 1.12 -5.80
CA SER A 47 18.53 2.01 -4.68
C SER A 47 17.04 1.96 -4.33
N HIS A 48 16.73 1.94 -3.02
CA HIS A 48 15.35 2.09 -2.56
C HIS A 48 14.71 3.41 -3.00
N LYS A 49 15.51 4.42 -3.37
CA LYS A 49 15.01 5.71 -3.90
C LYS A 49 14.49 5.60 -5.33
N GLU A 50 14.91 4.59 -6.07
CA GLU A 50 14.42 4.33 -7.44
C GLU A 50 13.06 3.66 -7.42
N MET A 51 12.71 2.97 -6.32
CA MET A 51 11.40 2.36 -6.13
C MET A 51 10.31 3.42 -6.05
N ARG A 52 9.32 3.31 -6.92
CA ARG A 52 8.03 3.99 -6.78
C ARG A 52 7.06 3.04 -6.07
N VAL A 53 6.35 3.57 -5.09
CA VAL A 53 5.30 2.83 -4.37
C VAL A 53 3.98 3.51 -4.66
N GLN A 54 3.01 2.75 -5.17
CA GLN A 54 1.65 3.23 -5.36
C GLN A 54 0.74 2.47 -4.43
N VAL A 55 0.07 3.20 -3.55
CA VAL A 55 -0.87 2.64 -2.60
C VAL A 55 -2.27 3.07 -2.99
N THR A 56 -3.16 2.09 -3.17
CA THR A 56 -4.59 2.33 -3.31
C THR A 56 -5.30 1.77 -2.10
N VAL A 57 -6.00 2.62 -1.36
CA VAL A 57 -6.88 2.21 -0.25
C VAL A 57 -8.34 2.36 -0.64
N ALA A 58 -9.18 1.43 -0.22
CA ALA A 58 -10.59 1.38 -0.56
C ALA A 58 -11.47 1.36 0.69
N VAL A 59 -12.37 2.35 0.79
CA VAL A 59 -13.33 2.56 1.89
C VAL A 59 -14.64 3.17 1.38
N GLN A 60 -15.69 3.21 2.20
CA GLN A 60 -17.00 3.72 1.78
C GLN A 60 -17.03 5.24 1.57
N GLU A 61 -16.20 6.01 2.28
CA GLU A 61 -16.12 7.48 2.18
C GLU A 61 -14.65 7.90 1.95
N PRO A 62 -14.10 7.71 0.73
CA PRO A 62 -12.68 7.91 0.45
C PRO A 62 -12.19 9.35 0.66
N GLU A 63 -13.06 10.33 0.51
CA GLU A 63 -12.78 11.76 0.76
C GLU A 63 -12.53 12.09 2.24
N LYS A 64 -12.89 11.20 3.15
CA LYS A 64 -12.61 11.33 4.60
C LYS A 64 -11.25 10.75 5.01
N VAL A 65 -10.51 10.17 4.06
CA VAL A 65 -9.18 9.61 4.32
C VAL A 65 -8.14 10.71 4.22
N ASP A 66 -7.31 10.85 5.25
CA ASP A 66 -6.11 11.68 5.22
C ASP A 66 -4.98 10.94 4.50
N VAL A 67 -4.95 11.09 3.18
CA VAL A 67 -3.95 10.42 2.31
C VAL A 67 -2.53 10.95 2.50
N ASP A 68 -2.38 12.19 2.99
CA ASP A 68 -1.07 12.80 3.24
C ASP A 68 -0.44 12.17 4.49
N ALA A 69 -1.24 11.98 5.55
CA ALA A 69 -0.81 11.25 6.74
C ALA A 69 -0.40 9.80 6.40
N LEU A 70 -1.21 9.10 5.60
CA LEU A 70 -0.87 7.74 5.16
C LEU A 70 0.41 7.68 4.33
N SER A 71 0.63 8.68 3.47
CA SER A 71 1.83 8.75 2.63
C SER A 71 3.10 9.00 3.46
N ALA A 72 3.00 9.80 4.52
CA ALA A 72 4.12 10.14 5.40
C ALA A 72 4.64 8.94 6.23
N ASP A 73 3.76 7.98 6.55
CA ASP A 73 4.10 6.81 7.36
C ASP A 73 4.74 5.65 6.57
N LEU A 74 4.83 5.76 5.24
CA LEU A 74 5.39 4.72 4.39
C LEU A 74 6.93 4.66 4.51
N PRO A 75 7.53 3.48 4.72
CA PRO A 75 8.91 3.37 5.19
C PRO A 75 9.96 3.67 4.11
N ARG A 76 9.65 3.51 2.82
CA ARG A 76 10.63 3.54 1.71
C ARG A 76 10.00 3.93 0.38
N GLY A 77 10.85 4.42 -0.51
CA GLY A 77 10.49 4.72 -1.90
C GLY A 77 9.84 6.09 -2.09
N ARG A 78 9.48 6.37 -3.34
CA ARG A 78 8.65 7.52 -3.71
C ARG A 78 7.20 7.06 -3.65
N ALA A 79 6.56 7.28 -2.52
CA ALA A 79 5.21 6.79 -2.26
C ALA A 79 4.13 7.80 -2.64
N GLU A 80 3.03 7.29 -3.19
CA GLU A 80 1.80 8.02 -3.44
C GLU A 80 0.63 7.17 -2.95
N VAL A 81 -0.25 7.76 -2.13
CA VAL A 81 -1.47 7.12 -1.65
C VAL A 81 -2.69 7.74 -2.33
N ARG A 82 -3.60 6.89 -2.80
CA ARG A 82 -4.92 7.29 -3.30
C ARG A 82 -6.01 6.52 -2.56
N ALA A 83 -7.05 7.24 -2.14
CA ALA A 83 -8.29 6.65 -1.65
C ALA A 83 -9.33 6.50 -2.78
N VAL A 84 -10.04 5.37 -2.79
CA VAL A 84 -11.15 5.08 -3.71
C VAL A 84 -12.35 4.50 -2.96
N PHE A 85 -13.52 4.57 -3.58
CA PHE A 85 -14.70 3.91 -3.05
C PHE A 85 -14.53 2.38 -3.06
N GLY A 86 -14.87 1.74 -1.96
CA GLY A 86 -14.85 0.28 -1.78
C GLY A 86 -14.94 -0.11 -0.31
N GLY A 87 -14.28 -1.19 0.11
CA GLY A 87 -14.32 -1.64 1.51
C GLY A 87 -15.75 -1.91 2.01
N LEU A 88 -15.98 -1.75 3.32
CA LEU A 88 -17.30 -1.95 3.92
C LEU A 88 -17.50 -1.09 5.18
N ASN A 89 -18.71 -0.53 5.33
CA ASN A 89 -19.21 -0.02 6.60
C ASN A 89 -20.20 -1.07 7.14
N VAL A 90 -19.96 -1.58 8.34
CA VAL A 90 -20.82 -2.57 9.00
C VAL A 90 -21.52 -1.90 10.19
N PRO A 91 -22.84 -1.62 10.11
CA PRO A 91 -23.59 -1.16 11.26
C PRO A 91 -23.58 -2.21 12.37
N ALA A 92 -23.20 -1.82 13.59
CA ALA A 92 -23.11 -2.73 14.74
C ALA A 92 -23.48 -1.99 16.03
N GLY A 93 -24.62 -2.36 16.64
CA GLY A 93 -24.97 -1.91 18.00
C GLY A 93 -25.09 -0.40 18.21
N GLY A 94 -25.40 0.39 17.17
CA GLY A 94 -25.47 1.85 17.23
C GLY A 94 -24.19 2.56 16.79
N GLU A 95 -23.13 1.81 16.51
CA GLU A 95 -21.90 2.28 15.90
C GLU A 95 -21.75 1.71 14.49
N THR A 96 -20.67 2.08 13.80
CA THR A 96 -20.32 1.51 12.49
C THR A 96 -18.85 1.12 12.49
N ILE A 97 -18.60 -0.14 12.17
CA ILE A 97 -17.25 -0.67 11.95
C ILE A 97 -16.86 -0.32 10.52
N VAL A 98 -15.72 0.35 10.35
CA VAL A 98 -15.11 0.59 9.04
C VAL A 98 -14.16 -0.56 8.72
N ILE A 99 -14.27 -1.11 7.52
CA ILE A 99 -13.34 -2.08 6.95
C ILE A 99 -12.73 -1.47 5.68
N ALA A 100 -11.42 -1.32 5.70
CA ALA A 100 -10.62 -0.84 4.58
C ALA A 100 -9.85 -1.99 3.93
N GLN A 101 -9.66 -1.90 2.61
CA GLN A 101 -8.69 -2.72 1.88
C GLN A 101 -7.56 -1.86 1.35
N ALA A 102 -6.36 -2.44 1.21
CA ALA A 102 -5.21 -1.79 0.60
C ALA A 102 -4.59 -2.67 -0.48
N SER A 103 -4.09 -2.04 -1.54
CA SER A 103 -3.16 -2.58 -2.52
C SER A 103 -1.90 -1.71 -2.51
N VAL A 104 -0.77 -2.30 -2.18
CA VAL A 104 0.55 -1.66 -2.17
C VAL A 104 1.36 -2.24 -3.33
N GLU A 105 1.65 -1.41 -4.32
CA GLU A 105 2.29 -1.81 -5.56
C GLU A 105 3.68 -1.19 -5.65
N ALA A 106 4.72 -2.03 -5.75
CA ALA A 106 6.08 -1.55 -5.93
C ALA A 106 6.51 -1.65 -7.40
N PHE A 107 7.14 -0.58 -7.88
CA PHE A 107 7.69 -0.46 -9.21
C PHE A 107 9.17 -0.10 -9.15
N VAL A 108 9.97 -0.64 -10.06
CA VAL A 108 11.39 -0.32 -10.23
C VAL A 108 11.68 0.02 -11.69
N PRO A 109 12.83 0.63 -12.01
CA PRO A 109 13.24 0.83 -13.41
C PRO A 109 13.25 -0.49 -14.17
N ASP A 110 12.85 -0.48 -15.45
CA ASP A 110 12.91 -1.66 -16.32
C ASP A 110 14.28 -2.36 -16.24
N GLN A 111 14.26 -3.65 -15.90
CA GLN A 111 15.46 -4.49 -15.74
C GLN A 111 15.73 -5.38 -16.97
N THR A 112 14.99 -5.20 -18.06
CA THR A 112 15.11 -6.02 -19.27
C THR A 112 16.54 -5.95 -19.82
N GLY A 113 17.17 -7.11 -20.01
CA GLY A 113 18.54 -7.20 -20.52
C GLY A 113 19.64 -6.92 -19.48
N ALA A 114 19.31 -6.52 -18.26
CA ALA A 114 20.28 -6.33 -17.17
C ALA A 114 20.81 -7.67 -16.61
N TRP A 115 20.10 -8.77 -16.87
CA TRP A 115 20.39 -10.09 -16.32
C TRP A 115 20.63 -11.10 -17.43
N ARG A 116 21.62 -11.99 -17.23
CA ARG A 116 21.87 -13.15 -18.08
C ARG A 116 21.87 -14.40 -17.20
N LEU A 117 21.17 -15.44 -17.64
CA LEU A 117 21.25 -16.73 -16.98
C LEU A 117 22.70 -17.21 -17.00
N LYS A 118 23.20 -17.62 -15.84
CA LYS A 118 24.50 -18.26 -15.75
C LYS A 118 24.34 -19.68 -16.31
N SER A 119 25.09 -19.98 -17.37
CA SER A 119 25.25 -21.34 -17.91
C SER A 119 25.92 -22.28 -16.91
#